data_AF-A0A401Q8Y8-F1
#
_entry.id   AF-A0A401Q8Y8-F1
#
_cell.length_a   1.000
_cell.length_b   1.000
_cell.length_c   1.000
_cell.angle_alpha   90.00
_cell.angle_beta   90.00
_cell.angle_gamma   90.00
#
_symmetry.space_group_name_H-M   'P 1'
#
loop_
_entity.id
_entity.type
_entity.pdbx_description
1 polymer ?
#
loop_
_entity_poly.entity_id
_entity_poly.type
_entity_poly.pdbx_seq_one_letter_code
_entity_poly.pdbx_strand_id
1 'polypeptide(L)'
;VTRSCSYNRKSHFDVEEEHVEKMEIRIDLWNASNLKFGDEFLGELRLPLKILKQSSFHQAWYFLQPRDNSKPVKPIGLGSLRLNVVYTEDHVFPSQFYDPLRDLLLKSADVEPVSASAAHVLGEVCREKQEAAIPLVRLFLHYGKIVPFISAIANAEINRTL
;
A
#
# COMPACT_ATOMS: atom_id res chain seq x y z
N VAL A 1 30.44 7.93 -26.90
CA VAL A 1 29.57 8.70 -25.98
C VAL A 1 28.22 8.00 -25.95
N THR A 2 27.92 7.23 -24.90
CA THR A 2 26.60 6.60 -24.74
C THR A 2 25.57 7.69 -24.51
N ARG A 3 24.52 7.75 -25.34
CA ARG A 3 23.41 8.69 -25.16
C ARG A 3 22.78 8.45 -23.79
N SER A 4 22.62 9.51 -23.00
CA SER A 4 21.85 9.46 -21.76
C SER A 4 20.37 9.27 -22.09
N CYS A 5 19.88 8.04 -21.96
CA CYS A 5 18.46 7.74 -22.10
C CYS A 5 17.76 8.02 -20.77
N SER A 6 16.73 8.88 -20.79
CA SER A 6 15.87 9.14 -19.64
C SER A 6 14.54 8.42 -19.81
N TYR A 7 14.18 7.57 -18.86
CA TYR A 7 12.86 6.96 -18.76
C TYR A 7 12.14 7.54 -17.53
N ASN A 8 10.99 8.18 -17.74
CA ASN A 8 10.27 8.93 -16.71
C ASN A 8 8.91 8.32 -16.34
N ARG A 9 8.58 7.13 -16.85
CA ARG A 9 7.35 6.44 -16.49
C ARG A 9 7.46 5.92 -15.06
N LYS A 10 6.42 6.14 -14.26
CA LYS A 10 6.27 5.56 -12.92
C LYS A 10 5.55 4.23 -13.03
N SER A 11 6.02 3.24 -12.29
CA SER A 11 5.37 1.95 -12.13
C SER A 11 5.04 1.77 -10.64
N HIS A 12 3.86 1.24 -10.36
CA HIS A 12 3.38 0.95 -9.01
C HIS A 12 3.27 -0.57 -8.85
N PHE A 13 3.69 -1.08 -7.69
CA PHE A 13 3.70 -2.49 -7.36
C PHE A 13 3.16 -2.66 -5.95
N ASP A 14 2.12 -3.48 -5.81
CA ASP A 14 1.58 -3.87 -4.52
C ASP A 14 2.21 -5.21 -4.11
N VAL A 15 2.61 -5.32 -2.85
CA VAL A 15 3.30 -6.48 -2.30
C VAL A 15 2.43 -7.08 -1.19
N GLU A 16 2.00 -8.32 -1.37
CA GLU A 16 1.30 -9.06 -0.32
C GLU A 16 2.27 -9.47 0.80
N GLU A 17 1.84 -9.36 2.06
CA GLU A 17 2.67 -9.17 3.27
C GLU A 17 3.63 -10.30 3.66
N GLU A 18 3.79 -11.37 2.89
CA GLU A 18 4.69 -12.47 3.28
C GLU A 18 6.16 -12.20 2.89
N HIS A 19 7.03 -12.15 3.90
CA HIS A 19 8.49 -12.14 3.75
C HIS A 19 9.10 -10.94 3.01
N VAL A 20 8.53 -9.73 3.17
CA VAL A 20 9.07 -8.47 2.61
C VAL A 20 10.58 -8.32 2.84
N GLU A 21 11.11 -8.82 3.96
CA GLU A 21 12.54 -8.79 4.30
C GLU A 21 13.45 -9.56 3.32
N LYS A 22 12.90 -10.59 2.66
CA LYS A 22 13.60 -11.42 1.67
C LYS A 22 13.41 -10.93 0.24
N MET A 23 12.55 -9.94 0.04
CA MET A 23 12.22 -9.44 -1.30
C MET A 23 13.25 -8.42 -1.80
N GLU A 24 13.40 -8.39 -3.12
CA GLU A 24 14.26 -7.45 -3.83
C GLU A 24 13.59 -6.92 -5.08
N ILE A 25 13.89 -5.67 -5.43
CA ILE A 25 13.54 -5.08 -6.71
C ILE A 25 14.64 -5.46 -7.69
N ARG A 26 14.29 -6.26 -8.70
CA ARG A 26 15.16 -6.57 -9.82
C ARG A 26 14.83 -5.66 -11.00
N ILE A 27 15.85 -5.00 -11.55
CA ILE A 27 15.73 -4.13 -12.72
C ILE A 27 16.73 -4.61 -13.76
N ASP A 28 16.21 -5.07 -14.90
CA ASP A 28 17.03 -5.49 -16.03
C ASP A 28 16.99 -4.43 -17.12
N LEU A 29 18.16 -4.05 -17.63
CA LEU A 29 18.27 -3.14 -18.76
C LEU A 29 18.53 -3.94 -20.04
N TRP A 30 17.71 -3.68 -21.06
CA TRP A 30 17.80 -4.33 -22.36
C TRP A 30 17.87 -3.28 -23.47
N ASN A 31 18.65 -3.56 -24.51
CA ASN A 31 18.66 -2.83 -25.76
C ASN A 31 17.71 -3.53 -26.73
N ALA A 32 16.56 -2.90 -26.98
CA ALA A 32 15.59 -3.42 -27.93
C ALA A 32 16.18 -3.37 -29.34
N SER A 33 16.40 -4.53 -29.95
CA SER A 33 16.98 -4.61 -31.30
C SER A 33 15.91 -5.04 -32.30
N ASN A 34 15.76 -4.29 -33.39
CA ASN A 34 14.85 -4.67 -34.49
C ASN A 34 15.45 -5.79 -35.38
N LEU A 35 16.48 -6.49 -34.92
CA LEU A 35 17.20 -7.50 -35.68
C LEU A 35 16.78 -8.91 -35.24
N LYS A 36 16.98 -9.90 -36.12
CA LYS A 36 16.60 -11.32 -35.93
C LYS A 36 17.23 -12.02 -34.71
N PHE A 37 18.07 -11.32 -33.94
CA PHE A 37 18.88 -11.88 -32.85
C PHE A 37 18.30 -11.59 -31.45
N GLY A 38 17.16 -10.89 -31.38
CA GLY A 38 16.48 -10.59 -30.11
C GLY A 38 17.08 -9.39 -29.38
N ASP A 39 16.52 -9.11 -28.20
CA ASP A 39 16.96 -8.01 -27.35
C ASP A 39 18.29 -8.34 -26.67
N GLU A 40 19.19 -7.35 -26.62
CA GLU A 40 20.51 -7.50 -26.01
C GLU A 40 20.47 -7.05 -24.55
N PHE A 41 20.91 -7.91 -23.63
CA PHE A 41 20.97 -7.59 -22.20
C PHE A 41 22.17 -6.68 -21.90
N LEU A 42 21.92 -5.54 -21.25
CA LEU A 42 22.93 -4.54 -20.91
C LEU A 42 23.38 -4.60 -19.45
N GLY A 43 22.60 -5.21 -18.56
CA GLY A 43 22.95 -5.37 -17.16
C GLY A 43 21.72 -5.44 -16.25
N GLU A 44 21.93 -5.86 -15.01
CA GLU A 44 20.88 -5.93 -13.98
C GLU A 44 21.28 -5.18 -12.71
N LEU A 45 20.27 -4.84 -11.93
CA LEU A 45 20.40 -4.35 -10.57
C LEU A 45 19.42 -5.10 -9.68
N ARG A 46 19.86 -5.49 -8.49
CA ARG A 46 19.03 -6.08 -7.44
C ARG A 46 19.11 -5.21 -6.20
N LEU A 47 17.95 -4.76 -5.72
CA LEU A 47 17.83 -3.89 -4.55
C LEU A 47 16.97 -4.56 -3.48
N PRO A 48 17.57 -5.04 -2.38
CA PRO A 48 16.82 -5.56 -1.24
C PRO A 48 15.86 -4.52 -0.67
N LEU A 49 14.58 -4.88 -0.44
CA LEU A 49 13.57 -3.94 0.08
C LEU A 49 13.92 -3.40 1.47
N LYS A 50 14.70 -4.14 2.27
CA LYS A 50 15.21 -3.69 3.57
C LYS A 50 15.96 -2.35 3.52
N ILE A 51 16.59 -2.02 2.38
CA ILE A 51 17.31 -0.75 2.21
C ILE A 51 16.32 0.42 2.12
N LEU A 52 15.14 0.18 1.54
CA LEU A 52 14.08 1.17 1.38
C LEU A 52 13.32 1.43 2.68
N LYS A 53 13.31 0.49 3.63
CA LYS A 53 12.69 0.69 4.95
C LYS A 53 13.35 1.82 5.77
N GLN A 54 14.62 2.12 5.51
CA GLN A 54 15.35 3.18 6.24
C GLN A 54 15.00 4.59 5.75
N SER A 55 14.52 4.72 4.51
CA SER A 55 14.13 5.99 3.91
C SER A 55 13.03 5.74 2.89
N SER A 56 11.82 6.26 3.17
CA SER A 56 10.64 6.12 2.30
C SER A 56 10.83 6.68 0.89
N PHE A 57 11.83 7.55 0.71
CA PHE A 57 12.27 8.04 -0.58
C PHE A 57 13.73 7.66 -0.83
N HIS A 58 13.98 6.99 -1.95
CA HIS A 58 15.32 6.56 -2.34
C HIS A 58 15.68 7.04 -3.74
N GLN A 59 16.68 7.93 -3.83
CA GLN A 59 17.19 8.43 -5.10
C GLN A 59 18.72 8.28 -5.18
N ALA A 60 19.20 7.37 -6.01
CA ALA A 60 20.64 7.12 -6.15
C ALA A 60 21.02 6.61 -7.54
N TRP A 61 22.33 6.71 -7.85
CA TRP A 61 22.95 6.04 -8.99
C TRP A 61 23.46 4.66 -8.57
N TYR A 62 23.20 3.67 -9.41
CA TYR A 62 23.60 2.29 -9.20
C TYR A 62 24.40 1.76 -10.39
N PHE A 63 25.49 1.04 -10.11
CA PHE A 63 26.25 0.35 -11.14
C PHE A 63 25.54 -0.93 -11.57
N LEU A 64 25.39 -1.10 -12.88
CA LEU A 64 24.82 -2.31 -13.46
C LEU A 64 25.78 -3.49 -13.26
N GLN A 65 25.20 -4.64 -12.92
CA GLN A 65 25.91 -5.90 -12.72
C GLN A 65 25.66 -6.84 -13.91
N PRO A 66 26.63 -7.73 -14.23
CA PRO A 66 26.41 -8.81 -15.18
C PRO A 66 25.43 -9.85 -14.59
N ARG A 67 24.85 -10.69 -15.45
CA ARG A 67 23.94 -11.76 -15.01
C ARG A 67 24.72 -12.88 -14.31
N ASP A 68 24.19 -13.40 -13.19
CA ASP A 68 24.80 -14.43 -12.32
C ASP A 68 25.43 -15.63 -13.05
N ASN A 69 24.90 -16.03 -14.21
CA ASN A 69 25.36 -17.20 -14.98
C ASN A 69 26.39 -16.89 -16.08
N SER A 70 26.90 -15.66 -16.16
CA SER A 70 27.90 -15.31 -17.16
C SER A 70 29.31 -15.64 -16.67
N LYS A 71 30.08 -16.37 -17.49
CA LYS A 71 31.55 -16.51 -17.33
C LYS A 71 32.16 -15.14 -17.08
N PRO A 72 33.31 -15.00 -16.39
CA PRO A 72 33.92 -13.69 -16.11
C PRO A 72 34.27 -12.97 -17.43
N VAL A 73 33.28 -12.25 -17.99
CA VAL A 73 33.48 -11.28 -19.04
C VAL A 73 34.26 -10.16 -18.36
N LYS A 74 35.33 -9.70 -18.99
CA LYS A 74 36.13 -8.55 -18.53
C LYS A 74 35.17 -7.45 -18.04
N PRO A 75 35.47 -6.74 -16.94
CA PRO A 75 34.62 -5.69 -16.40
C PRO A 75 34.61 -4.50 -17.37
N ILE A 76 33.90 -4.66 -18.48
CA ILE A 76 33.45 -3.55 -19.31
C ILE A 76 32.45 -2.85 -18.42
N GLY A 77 32.69 -1.58 -18.10
CA GLY A 77 31.80 -0.79 -17.28
C GLY A 77 30.42 -0.76 -17.92
N LEU A 78 29.50 -1.60 -17.42
CA LEU A 78 28.12 -1.76 -17.89
C LEU A 78 27.30 -0.46 -17.74
N GLY A 79 27.89 0.55 -17.11
CA GLY A 79 27.30 1.85 -16.89
C GLY A 79 26.55 1.89 -15.57
N SER A 80 25.71 2.91 -15.44
CA SER A 80 24.96 3.18 -14.22
C SER A 80 23.54 3.62 -14.53
N LEU A 81 22.61 3.28 -13.65
CA LEU A 81 21.21 3.67 -13.71
C LEU A 81 20.87 4.57 -12.52
N ARG A 82 20.19 5.68 -12.77
CA ARG A 82 19.61 6.50 -11.69
C ARG A 82 18.21 6.03 -11.40
N LEU A 83 17.96 5.66 -10.15
CA LEU A 83 16.65 5.20 -9.70
C LEU A 83 16.03 6.19 -8.73
N ASN A 84 14.70 6.26 -8.80
CA ASN A 84 13.86 6.98 -7.87
C ASN A 84 12.77 6.02 -7.42
N VAL A 85 12.86 5.57 -6.17
CA VAL A 85 11.96 4.57 -5.58
C VAL A 85 11.29 5.19 -4.37
N VAL A 86 9.97 5.03 -4.27
CA VAL A 86 9.18 5.41 -3.11
C VAL A 86 8.64 4.13 -2.50
N TYR A 87 8.92 3.93 -1.21
CA TYR A 87 8.42 2.81 -0.45
C TYR A 87 7.40 3.31 0.57
N THR A 88 6.19 2.75 0.50
CA THR A 88 5.10 3.03 1.42
C THR A 88 4.73 1.72 2.10
N GLU A 89 4.69 1.73 3.43
CA GLU A 89 4.26 0.61 4.26
C GLU A 89 3.20 1.14 5.22
N ASP A 90 2.03 0.50 5.24
CA ASP A 90 0.99 0.82 6.20
C ASP A 90 1.26 0.05 7.50
N HIS A 91 1.21 0.74 8.63
CA HIS A 91 1.41 0.14 9.94
C HIS A 91 0.11 0.17 10.74
N VAL A 92 -0.35 -1.01 11.15
CA VAL A 92 -1.44 -1.12 12.13
C VAL A 92 -0.84 -1.00 13.53
N PHE A 93 -1.31 -0.03 14.32
CA PHE A 93 -0.84 0.15 15.69
C PHE A 93 -1.34 -1.00 16.59
N PRO A 94 -0.71 -1.24 17.76
CA PRO A 94 -1.28 -2.14 18.75
C PRO A 94 -2.71 -1.75 19.13
N SER A 95 -3.55 -2.76 19.42
CA SER A 95 -5.00 -2.57 19.63
C SER A 95 -5.35 -1.49 20.65
N GLN A 96 -4.56 -1.36 21.71
CA GLN A 96 -4.73 -0.37 22.79
C GLN A 96 -4.80 1.09 22.30
N PHE A 97 -4.15 1.40 21.17
CA PHE A 97 -4.19 2.76 20.61
C PHE A 97 -5.55 3.10 20.00
N TYR A 98 -6.37 2.09 19.69
CA TYR A 98 -7.71 2.26 19.14
C TYR A 98 -8.81 2.19 20.21
N ASP A 99 -8.46 1.88 21.46
CA ASP A 99 -9.42 1.74 22.56
C ASP A 99 -10.35 2.97 22.70
N PRO A 100 -9.86 4.23 22.67
CA PRO A 100 -10.74 5.38 22.81
C PRO A 100 -11.76 5.50 21.68
N LEU A 101 -11.35 5.23 20.43
CA LEU A 101 -12.23 5.25 19.27
C LEU A 101 -13.24 4.11 19.34
N ARG A 102 -12.77 2.91 19.69
CA ARG A 102 -13.63 1.73 19.86
C ARG A 102 -14.72 2.00 20.88
N ASP A 103 -14.34 2.46 22.07
CA ASP A 103 -15.27 2.67 23.18
C ASP A 103 -16.27 3.78 22.86
N LEU A 104 -15.85 4.81 22.12
CA LEU A 104 -16.72 5.85 21.57
C LEU A 104 -17.74 5.26 20.58
N LEU A 105 -17.28 4.43 19.64
CA LEU A 105 -18.16 3.79 18.65
C LEU A 105 -19.16 2.85 19.31
N LEU A 106 -18.75 2.04 20.29
CA LEU A 106 -19.61 1.08 20.97
C LEU A 106 -20.74 1.73 21.79
N LYS A 107 -20.57 2.99 22.21
CA LYS A 107 -21.61 3.79 22.89
C LYS A 107 -22.64 4.39 21.93
N SER A 108 -22.50 4.20 20.61
CA SER A 108 -23.33 4.90 19.63
C SER A 108 -24.83 4.62 19.74
N ALA A 109 -25.22 3.42 20.19
CA ALA A 109 -26.63 3.08 20.39
C ALA A 109 -27.27 3.79 21.59
N ASP A 110 -26.44 4.26 22.54
CA ASP A 110 -26.88 4.93 23.77
C ASP A 110 -26.98 6.46 23.59
N VAL A 111 -26.62 6.98 22.40
CA VAL A 111 -26.69 8.41 22.07
C VAL A 111 -28.04 8.76 21.50
N GLU A 112 -28.69 9.78 22.06
CA GLU A 112 -29.96 10.31 21.58
C GLU A 112 -29.80 11.79 21.16
N PRO A 113 -30.08 12.16 19.90
CA PRO A 113 -30.48 11.28 18.80
C PRO A 113 -29.30 10.44 18.28
N VAL A 114 -29.58 9.23 17.77
CA VAL A 114 -28.54 8.34 17.20
C VAL A 114 -27.81 8.98 16.02
N SER A 115 -28.42 9.96 15.35
CA SER A 115 -27.78 10.74 14.28
C SER A 115 -26.59 11.58 14.76
N ALA A 116 -26.50 11.87 16.07
CA ALA A 116 -25.34 12.52 16.69
C ALA A 116 -24.27 11.52 17.16
N SER A 117 -24.50 10.21 17.00
CA SER A 117 -23.54 9.18 17.42
C SER A 117 -22.30 9.12 16.51
N ALA A 118 -21.18 8.70 17.07
CA ALA A 118 -19.92 8.59 16.33
C ALA A 118 -20.03 7.61 15.14
N ALA A 119 -20.73 6.49 15.31
CA ALA A 119 -20.91 5.52 14.22
C ALA A 119 -21.82 6.06 13.10
N HIS A 120 -22.84 6.85 13.42
CA HIS A 120 -23.68 7.50 12.41
C HIS A 120 -22.91 8.58 11.65
N VAL A 121 -22.20 9.46 12.36
CA VAL A 121 -21.38 10.51 11.75
C VAL A 121 -20.31 9.90 10.84
N LEU A 122 -19.66 8.81 11.27
CA LEU A 122 -18.68 8.10 10.43
C LEU A 122 -19.32 7.59 9.12
N GLY A 123 -20.54 7.07 9.19
CA GLY A 123 -21.31 6.65 8.01
C GLY A 123 -21.62 7.78 7.03
N GLU A 124 -21.81 9.00 7.52
CA GLU A 124 -22.11 10.18 6.69
C GLU A 124 -20.85 10.85 6.12
N VAL A 125 -19.69 10.69 6.75
CA VAL A 125 -18.41 11.26 6.26
C VAL A 125 -17.79 10.40 5.15
N CYS A 126 -18.02 9.08 5.17
CA CYS A 126 -17.54 8.19 4.11
C CYS A 126 -18.25 8.46 2.77
N ARG A 127 -17.48 8.45 1.68
CA ARG A 127 -18.02 8.71 0.32
C ARG A 127 -18.98 7.60 -0.10
N GLU A 128 -18.62 6.36 0.22
CA GLU A 128 -19.47 5.20 -0.01
C GLU A 128 -19.93 4.63 1.33
N LYS A 129 -21.24 4.45 1.50
CA LYS A 129 -21.82 3.95 2.77
C LYS A 129 -21.24 2.60 3.20
N GLN A 130 -20.79 1.78 2.24
CA GLN A 130 -20.22 0.46 2.51
C GLN A 130 -18.83 0.53 3.16
N GLU A 131 -18.04 1.58 2.91
CA GLU A 131 -16.71 1.78 3.52
C GLU A 131 -16.80 1.89 5.04
N ALA A 132 -17.83 2.56 5.56
CA ALA A 132 -18.11 2.61 6.99
C ALA A 132 -18.93 1.41 7.48
N ALA A 133 -19.91 0.95 6.71
CA ALA A 133 -20.86 -0.07 7.17
C ALA A 133 -20.18 -1.41 7.49
N ILE A 134 -19.29 -1.90 6.61
CA ILE A 134 -18.62 -3.19 6.82
C ILE A 134 -17.80 -3.23 8.12
N PRO A 135 -16.85 -2.28 8.37
CA PRO A 135 -16.08 -2.29 9.61
C PRO A 135 -16.94 -2.02 10.85
N LEU A 136 -17.95 -1.15 10.77
CA LEU A 136 -18.87 -0.91 11.88
C LEU A 136 -19.66 -2.18 12.23
N VAL A 137 -20.26 -2.85 11.24
CA VAL A 137 -20.99 -4.10 11.45
C VAL A 137 -20.09 -5.15 12.08
N ARG A 138 -18.86 -5.33 11.58
CA ARG A 138 -17.88 -6.26 12.17
C ARG A 138 -17.56 -5.91 13.62
N LEU A 139 -17.34 -4.62 13.92
CA LEU A 139 -17.05 -4.14 15.27
C LEU A 139 -18.22 -4.42 16.22
N PHE A 140 -19.43 -3.99 15.87
CA PHE A 140 -20.60 -4.16 16.73
C PHE A 140 -21.01 -5.63 16.88
N LEU A 141 -20.81 -6.47 15.86
CA LEU A 141 -20.99 -7.92 15.97
C LEU A 141 -20.01 -8.52 16.97
N HIS A 142 -18.73 -8.17 16.87
CA HIS A 142 -17.68 -8.68 17.75
C HIS A 142 -17.98 -8.40 19.24
N TYR A 143 -18.52 -7.22 19.56
CA TYR A 143 -18.87 -6.83 20.93
C TYR A 143 -20.32 -7.12 21.33
N GLY A 144 -21.11 -7.80 20.49
CA GLY A 144 -22.50 -8.14 20.80
C GLY A 144 -23.46 -6.94 20.89
N LYS A 145 -23.10 -5.82 20.24
CA LYS A 145 -23.82 -4.54 20.28
C LYS A 145 -24.55 -4.20 18.97
N ILE A 146 -24.57 -5.12 18.01
CA ILE A 146 -25.17 -4.89 16.68
C ILE A 146 -26.67 -4.65 16.74
N VAL A 147 -27.42 -5.45 17.51
CA VAL A 147 -28.89 -5.37 17.54
C VAL A 147 -29.35 -4.03 18.12
N PRO A 148 -28.87 -3.58 19.31
CA PRO A 148 -29.22 -2.25 19.82
C PRO A 148 -28.91 -1.12 18.85
N PHE A 149 -27.76 -1.17 18.18
CA PHE A 149 -27.34 -0.13 17.24
C PHE A 149 -28.24 -0.05 15.99
N ILE A 150 -28.52 -1.18 15.36
CA ILE A 150 -29.40 -1.23 14.17
C ILE A 150 -30.83 -0.81 14.55
N SER A 151 -31.34 -1.23 15.71
CA SER A 151 -32.65 -0.79 16.20
C SER A 151 -32.70 0.73 16.41
N ALA A 152 -31.66 1.33 17.00
CA ALA A 152 -31.59 2.78 17.19
C ALA A 152 -31.61 3.54 15.86
N ILE A 153 -30.83 3.08 14.86
CA ILE A 153 -30.84 3.67 13.50
C ILE A 153 -32.22 3.53 12.85
N ALA A 154 -32.81 2.33 12.88
CA ALA A 154 -34.10 2.07 12.25
C ALA A 154 -35.21 2.95 12.85
N ASN A 155 -35.25 3.08 14.18
CA ASN A 155 -36.20 3.94 14.87
C ASN A 155 -36.01 5.42 14.50
N ALA A 156 -34.77 5.88 14.39
CA ALA A 156 -34.49 7.25 13.97
C ALA A 156 -34.92 7.53 12.52
N GLU A 157 -34.76 6.56 11.62
CA GLU A 157 -35.21 6.68 10.23
C GLU A 157 -36.74 6.73 10.13
N ILE A 158 -37.44 5.89 10.91
CA ILE A 158 -38.91 5.89 11.02
C ILE A 158 -39.40 7.26 11.51
N ASN A 159 -38.81 7.77 12.60
CA ASN A 159 -39.19 9.07 13.17
C ASN A 159 -38.89 10.26 12.24
N ARG A 160 -37.97 10.10 11.30
CA ARG A 160 -37.66 11.12 10.30
C ARG A 160 -38.61 11.09 9.11
N THR A 161 -39.18 9.94 8.79
CA THR A 161 -40.09 9.75 7.63
C THR A 161 -41.57 9.89 7.96
N LEU A 162 -41.94 9.87 9.24
CA LEU A 162 -43.28 10.20 9.75
C LEU A 162 -43.41 11.69 10.06
#